data_AF-A0A942G0I0-F1
#
_entry.id   AF-A0A942G0I0-F1
#
_cell.length_a   1.000
_cell.length_b   1.000
_cell.length_c   1.000
_cell.angle_alpha   90.00
_cell.angle_beta   90.00
_cell.angle_gamma   90.00
#
_symmetry.space_group_name_H-M   'P 1'
#
loop_
_entity.id
_entity.type
_entity.pdbx_description
1 polymer ?
#
loop_
_entity_poly.entity_id
_entity_poly.type
_entity_poly.pdbx_seq_one_letter_code
_entity_poly.pdbx_strand_id
1 'polypeptide(L)' 'RLGLRLGAVRPAPTFTRGFTHFRLRIRPLVCAVAARVGVAEAGLRWLDRAELAQAALPAPIRKLLSATP' A
#
# COMPACT_ATOMS: atom_id res chain seq x y z
N ARG A 1 7.90 -11.36 7.34
CA ARG A 1 8.73 -10.50 8.21
C ARG A 1 9.31 -9.47 7.27
N LEU A 2 8.64 -8.32 7.07
CA LEU A 2 8.83 -7.45 5.89
C LEU A 2 10.19 -6.70 5.82
N GLY A 3 11.21 -7.11 6.56
CA GLY A 3 12.55 -6.52 6.54
C GLY A 3 12.66 -5.07 7.03
N LEU A 4 11.57 -4.46 7.47
CA LEU A 4 11.48 -3.04 7.78
C LEU A 4 11.36 -2.77 9.29
N ARG A 5 11.84 -1.60 9.73
CA ARG A 5 11.53 -1.05 11.05
C ARG A 5 10.33 -0.12 10.91
N LEU A 6 9.26 -0.41 11.63
CA LEU A 6 8.06 0.42 11.67
C LEU A 6 8.30 1.66 12.54
N GLY A 7 7.93 2.83 12.02
CA GLY A 7 7.87 4.09 12.74
C GLY A 7 6.42 4.51 13.00
N ALA A 8 6.10 5.77 12.72
CA ALA A 8 4.75 6.29 12.88
C ALA A 8 3.73 5.57 11.96
N VAL A 9 2.54 5.32 12.50
CA VAL A 9 1.41 4.73 11.77
C VAL A 9 0.24 5.69 11.84
N ARG A 10 -0.38 5.98 10.70
CA ARG A 10 -1.55 6.86 10.62
C ARG A 10 -2.66 6.20 9.79
N PRO A 11 -3.92 6.32 10.20
CA PRO A 11 -5.02 5.87 9.38
C PRO A 11 -5.14 6.75 8.13
N ALA A 12 -5.52 6.13 7.01
CA ALA A 12 -5.95 6.82 5.81
C ALA A 12 -7.48 6.67 5.63
N PRO A 13 -8.09 7.44 4.71
CA PRO A 13 -9.52 7.36 4.46
C PRO A 13 -9.98 5.93 4.20
N THR A 14 -11.01 5.51 4.94
CA THR A 14 -11.67 4.22 4.73
C THR A 14 -12.53 4.28 3.48
N PHE A 15 -12.54 3.21 2.69
CA PHE A 15 -13.42 3.11 1.54
C PHE A 15 -13.98 1.70 1.38
N THR A 16 -15.08 1.59 0.62
CA THR A 16 -15.75 0.32 0.37
C THR A 16 -15.78 0.05 -1.12
N ARG A 17 -15.38 -1.16 -1.53
CA ARG A 17 -15.48 -1.65 -2.91
C ARG A 17 -16.52 -2.76 -2.99
N GLY A 18 -17.50 -2.59 -3.86
CA GLY A 18 -18.45 -3.65 -4.21
C GLY A 18 -17.83 -4.62 -5.20
N PHE A 19 -17.89 -5.91 -4.88
CA PHE A 19 -17.69 -7.06 -5.76
C PHE A 19 -19.03 -7.78 -5.94
N THR A 20 -19.12 -8.71 -6.90
CA THR A 20 -20.38 -9.41 -7.23
C THR A 20 -21.02 -10.11 -6.03
N HIS A 21 -20.20 -10.72 -5.16
CA HIS A 21 -20.70 -11.54 -4.05
C HIS A 21 -20.47 -10.93 -2.66
N PHE A 22 -19.70 -9.84 -2.56
CA PHE A 22 -19.37 -9.23 -1.28
C PHE A 22 -18.98 -7.76 -1.41
N ARG A 23 -18.93 -7.08 -0.28
CA ARG A 23 -18.41 -5.72 -0.16
C ARG A 23 -17.15 -5.75 0.69
N LEU A 24 -16.06 -5.20 0.18
CA LEU A 24 -14.80 -5.08 0.91
C LEU A 24 -14.67 -3.68 1.48
N ARG A 25 -14.66 -3.56 2.82
CA ARG A 25 -14.36 -2.32 3.53
C ARG A 25 -12.88 -2.29 3.89
N ILE A 26 -12.15 -1.34 3.31
CA ILE A 26 -10.68 -1.23 3.45
C ILE A 26 -10.37 -0.04 4.36
N ARG A 27 -9.55 -0.29 5.39
CA ARG A 27 -9.02 0.73 6.32
C ARG A 27 -7.50 0.81 6.17
N PRO A 28 -6.97 1.58 5.21
CA PRO A 28 -5.53 1.60 4.96
C PRO A 28 -4.78 2.28 6.10
N LEU A 29 -3.55 1.83 6.33
CA LEU A 29 -2.61 2.43 7.26
C LEU A 29 -1.41 2.96 6.46
N VAL A 30 -1.07 4.22 6.70
CA VAL A 30 0.15 4.85 6.18
C VAL A 30 1.23 4.70 7.25
N CYS A 31 2.29 4.00 6.89
CA CYS A 31 3.38 3.67 7.80
C CYS A 31 4.66 4.38 7.37
N ALA A 32 5.24 5.17 8.26
CA ALA A 32 6.65 5.55 8.13
C ALA A 32 7.49 4.32 8.44
N VAL A 33 8.43 3.99 7.56
CA VAL A 33 9.26 2.79 7.66
C VAL A 33 10.70 3.14 7.36
N ALA A 34 11.62 2.52 8.08
CA ALA A 34 13.03 2.55 7.74
C ALA A 34 13.41 1.17 7.19
N ALA A 35 13.95 1.14 5.97
CA ALA A 35 14.49 -0.08 5.39
C ALA A 35 15.65 -0.58 6.26
N ARG A 36 15.71 -1.89 6.52
CA ARG A 36 16.95 -2.54 6.94
C ARG A 36 17.66 -3.04 5.68
N VAL A 37 18.98 -3.12 5.68
CA VAL A 37 19.73 -3.64 4.52
C VAL A 37 19.15 -5.00 4.10
N GLY A 38 18.82 -5.17 2.81
CA GLY A 38 18.31 -6.43 2.25
C GLY A 38 16.79 -6.62 2.27
N VAL A 39 15.97 -5.57 2.30
CA VAL A 39 14.50 -5.73 2.16
C VAL A 39 14.11 -6.08 0.72
N ALA A 40 14.01 -7.37 0.43
CA ALA A 40 13.42 -7.91 -0.80
C ALA A 40 12.93 -9.35 -0.54
N GLU A 41 11.80 -9.49 0.17
CA GLU A 41 11.10 -10.79 0.21
C GLU A 41 10.68 -11.15 -1.23
N ALA A 42 10.93 -12.39 -1.65
CA ALA A 42 10.57 -12.83 -3.00
C ALA A 42 9.06 -12.58 -3.27
N GLY A 43 8.75 -11.90 -4.36
CA GLY A 43 7.38 -11.49 -4.70
C GLY A 43 6.97 -10.11 -4.16
N LEU A 44 7.82 -9.42 -3.39
CA LEU A 44 7.61 -8.05 -2.93
C LEU A 44 8.72 -7.13 -3.46
N ARG A 45 8.34 -5.90 -3.81
CA ARG A 45 9.28 -4.85 -4.22
C ARG A 45 8.88 -3.50 -3.64
N TRP A 46 9.88 -2.69 -3.32
CA TRP A 46 9.68 -1.26 -3.04
C TRP A 46 9.50 -0.51 -4.36
N LEU A 47 8.67 0.52 -4.32
CA LEU A 47 8.45 1.42 -5.43
C LEU A 47 8.52 2.85 -4.95
N ASP A 48 9.29 3.67 -5.66
CA ASP A 48 9.22 5.10 -5.53
C ASP A 48 7.88 5.61 -6.04
N ARG A 49 7.44 6.76 -5.52
CA ARG A 49 6.16 7.36 -5.93
C ARG A 49 6.09 7.60 -7.44
N ALA A 50 7.21 7.96 -8.06
CA ALA A 50 7.30 8.17 -9.50
C ALA A 50 7.03 6.88 -10.30
N GLU A 51 7.36 5.71 -9.75
CA GLU A 51 7.19 4.41 -10.40
C GLU A 51 5.75 3.88 -10.31
N LEU A 52 4.91 4.46 -9.44
CA LEU A 52 3.52 4.03 -9.26
C LEU A 52 2.68 4.17 -10.53
N ALA A 53 2.98 5.15 -11.39
CA ALA A 53 2.29 5.33 -12.65
C ALA A 53 2.43 4.07 -13.55
N GLN A 54 3.62 3.49 -13.58
CA GLN A 54 4.00 2.37 -14.45
C GLN A 54 3.80 1.00 -13.79
N ALA A 55 3.62 0.96 -12.46
CA ALA A 55 3.35 -0.27 -11.74
C ALA A 55 2.04 -0.92 -12.23
N ALA A 56 2.03 -2.25 -12.40
CA ALA A 56 0.85 -3.02 -12.82
C ALA A 56 -0.19 -3.15 -11.69
N LEU A 57 -0.67 -2.01 -11.19
CA LEU A 57 -1.62 -1.91 -10.09
C LEU A 57 -3.06 -2.00 -10.60
N PRO A 58 -3.92 -2.81 -9.97
CA PRO A 58 -5.36 -2.78 -10.21
C PRO A 58 -5.93 -1.39 -9.95
N ALA A 59 -6.94 -0.99 -10.73
CA ALA A 59 -7.58 0.33 -10.60
C ALA A 59 -7.98 0.72 -9.16
N PRO A 60 -8.53 -0.18 -8.31
CA PRO A 60 -8.86 0.16 -6.92
C PRO A 60 -7.64 0.54 -6.08
N ILE A 61 -6.49 -0.10 -6.32
CA ILE A 61 -5.25 0.18 -5.59
C ILE A 61 -4.67 1.52 -6.04
N ARG A 62 -4.72 1.84 -7.34
CA ARG A 62 -4.31 3.18 -7.83
C ARG A 62 -5.12 4.29 -7.17
N LYS A 63 -6.44 4.12 -7.08
CA LYS A 63 -7.34 5.08 -6.42
C LYS A 63 -7.05 5.22 -4.92
N LEU A 64 -6.72 4.11 -4.24
CA LEU A 64 -6.29 4.13 -2.84
C LEU A 64 -5.02 4.99 -2.71
N LEU A 65 -4.00 4.70 -3.53
CA LEU A 65 -2.70 5.37 -3.44
C LEU A 65 -2.76 6.86 -3.77
N SER A 66 -3.64 7.29 -4.66
CA SER A 66 -3.86 8.72 -4.94
C SER A 66 -4.56 9.48 -3.81
N ALA A 67 -5.29 8.78 -2.94
CA ALA A 67 -6.00 9.38 -1.80
C ALA A 67 -5.19 9.34 -0.49
N THR A 68 -4.03 8.69 -0.52
CA THR A 68 -3.06 8.67 0.58
C THR A 68 -1.95 9.68 0.32
N PRO A 69 -1.53 10.43 1.36
CA PRO A 69 -0.43 11.39 1.25
C PRO A 69 0.89 10.72 0.90
#